data_AF-A0A5C5XL99-F1
#
_entry.id   AF-A0A5C5XL99-F1
#
_cell.length_a   1.000
_cell.length_b   1.000
_cell.length_c   1.000
_cell.angle_alpha   90.00
_cell.angle_beta   90.00
_cell.angle_gamma   90.00
#
_symmetry.space_group_name_H-M   'P 1'
#
loop_
_entity.id
_entity.type
_entity.pdbx_description
1 polymer ?
#
loop_
_entity_poly.entity_id
_entity_poly.type
_entity_poly.pdbx_seq_one_letter_code
_entity_poly.pdbx_strand_id
1 'polypeptide(L)'
;MFRGARRGRQSEREVELISVTELSVEDRRAYLELLLRGASPAVACQQLQLDLFTIVEAVAEDDDFRMEVDAVYDALSQNVAARLYQEAMKGSVTAMTQWLKHRPPPEWSSTVVEGLSVSSWDLMSDEELLAHARLEKIEIPVELEGGDDTPGGESASESIS
;
A
#
# COMPACT_ATOMS: atom_id res chain seq x y z
N MET A 1 -27.73 65.97 3.38
CA MET A 1 -26.40 65.34 3.25
C MET A 1 -26.08 64.58 4.54
N PHE A 2 -25.87 63.27 4.38
CA PHE A 2 -25.12 62.29 5.22
C PHE A 2 -25.27 62.21 6.76
N ARG A 3 -26.08 61.20 7.14
CA ARG A 3 -25.83 60.12 8.14
C ARG A 3 -24.73 60.34 9.19
N GLY A 4 -25.15 60.52 10.45
CA GLY A 4 -24.34 60.25 11.63
C GLY A 4 -24.09 58.74 11.81
N ALA A 5 -22.82 58.38 11.96
CA ALA A 5 -22.31 57.03 11.99
C ALA A 5 -22.81 56.22 13.21
N ARG A 6 -23.23 54.99 12.93
CA ARG A 6 -23.61 53.98 13.92
C ARG A 6 -22.38 53.58 14.74
N ARG A 7 -22.38 53.91 16.03
CA ARG A 7 -21.53 53.27 17.05
C ARG A 7 -22.18 51.95 17.45
N GLY A 8 -22.08 50.97 16.57
CA GLY A 8 -22.51 49.59 16.79
C GLY A 8 -21.33 48.78 17.29
N ARG A 9 -21.33 48.56 18.61
CA ARG A 9 -20.56 47.58 19.37
C ARG A 9 -20.23 46.35 18.52
N GLN A 10 -18.99 46.21 18.06
CA GLN A 10 -18.50 44.91 17.61
C GLN A 10 -18.42 44.04 18.86
N SER A 11 -19.38 43.13 19.00
CA SER A 11 -19.17 41.93 19.80
C SER A 11 -18.01 41.20 19.14
N GLU A 12 -16.81 41.40 19.68
CA GLU A 12 -15.78 40.38 19.68
C GLU A 12 -16.42 39.19 20.39
N ARG A 13 -17.07 38.33 19.60
CA ARG A 13 -17.18 36.92 19.94
C ARG A 13 -15.75 36.43 19.91
N GLU A 14 -15.10 36.58 21.05
CA GLU A 14 -14.01 35.74 21.48
C GLU A 14 -14.53 34.32 21.27
N VAL A 15 -14.13 33.74 20.14
CA VAL A 15 -14.29 32.31 19.91
C VAL A 15 -13.30 31.71 20.89
N GLU A 16 -13.76 31.47 22.12
CA GLU A 16 -13.17 30.45 22.96
C GLU A 16 -13.14 29.19 22.09
N LEU A 17 -11.98 28.92 21.51
CA LEU A 17 -11.61 27.62 20.99
C LEU A 17 -11.53 26.72 22.21
N ILE A 18 -12.71 26.30 22.66
CA ILE A 18 -12.87 25.23 23.62
C ILE A 18 -12.41 23.97 22.88
N SER A 19 -11.11 23.69 22.91
CA SER A 19 -10.55 22.38 22.61
C SER A 19 -10.99 21.44 23.72
N VAL A 20 -12.26 21.05 23.73
CA VAL A 20 -12.80 20.00 24.60
C VAL A 20 -12.99 18.77 23.73
N THR A 21 -11.88 18.10 23.51
CA THR A 21 -11.85 16.70 23.09
C THR A 21 -10.79 15.96 23.90
N GLU A 22 -10.74 16.22 25.21
CA GLU A 22 -10.04 15.35 26.15
C GLU A 22 -10.79 14.01 26.24
N LEU A 23 -10.35 13.06 25.42
CA LEU A 23 -10.77 11.67 25.52
C LEU A 23 -10.37 11.14 26.90
N SER A 24 -11.33 10.61 27.66
CA SER A 24 -11.05 10.11 29.01
C SER A 24 -10.03 8.96 28.98
N VAL A 25 -9.28 8.78 30.06
CA VAL A 25 -8.32 7.67 30.19
C VAL A 25 -9.03 6.32 30.10
N GLU A 26 -10.23 6.23 30.65
CA GLU A 26 -11.09 5.05 30.56
C GLU A 26 -11.50 4.75 29.12
N ASP A 27 -11.93 5.75 28.35
CA ASP A 27 -12.33 5.60 26.95
C ASP A 27 -11.15 5.21 26.06
N ARG A 28 -9.98 5.81 26.29
CA ARG A 28 -8.71 5.42 25.63
C ARG A 28 -8.41 3.94 25.82
N ARG A 29 -8.42 3.50 27.08
CA ARG A 29 -8.12 2.11 27.41
C ARG A 29 -9.13 1.16 26.81
N ALA A 30 -10.42 1.49 26.91
CA ALA A 30 -11.49 0.68 26.32
C ALA A 30 -11.36 0.59 24.79
N TYR A 31 -10.99 1.69 24.13
CA TYR A 31 -10.73 1.73 22.70
C TYR A 31 -9.57 0.81 22.30
N LEU A 32 -8.42 0.91 22.97
CA LEU A 32 -7.26 0.05 22.73
C LEU A 32 -7.57 -1.44 22.97
N GLU A 33 -8.34 -1.76 24.01
CA GLU A 33 -8.77 -3.14 24.28
C GLU A 33 -9.65 -3.71 23.15
N LEU A 34 -10.54 -2.90 22.57
CA LEU A 34 -11.37 -3.32 21.45
C LEU A 34 -10.53 -3.57 20.20
N LEU A 35 -9.56 -2.69 19.91
CA LEU A 35 -8.62 -2.90 18.81
C LEU A 35 -7.82 -4.20 18.99
N LEU A 36 -7.29 -4.46 20.19
CA LEU A 36 -6.55 -5.70 20.49
C LEU A 36 -7.40 -6.97 20.30
N ARG A 37 -8.72 -6.87 20.45
CA ARG A 37 -9.68 -7.96 20.16
C ARG A 37 -10.02 -8.09 18.68
N GLY A 38 -9.43 -7.26 17.81
CA GLY A 38 -9.62 -7.27 16.37
C GLY A 38 -10.79 -6.40 15.89
N ALA A 39 -11.37 -5.55 16.74
CA ALA A 39 -12.33 -4.56 16.25
C ALA A 39 -11.62 -3.54 15.35
N SER A 40 -12.29 -3.09 14.30
CA SER A 40 -11.81 -1.94 13.52
C SER A 40 -12.03 -0.63 14.31
N PRO A 41 -11.29 0.45 14.00
CA PRO A 41 -11.50 1.76 14.62
C PRO A 41 -12.97 2.22 14.63
N ALA A 42 -13.66 2.08 13.50
CA ALA A 42 -15.06 2.46 13.39
C ALA A 42 -15.98 1.61 14.30
N VAL A 43 -15.73 0.31 14.38
CA VAL A 43 -16.50 -0.60 15.25
C VAL A 43 -16.22 -0.30 16.73
N ALA A 44 -14.97 -0.04 17.09
CA ALA A 44 -14.60 0.33 18.46
C ALA A 44 -15.30 1.63 18.88
N CYS A 45 -15.26 2.67 18.03
CA CYS A 45 -15.96 3.94 18.27
C CYS A 45 -17.48 3.72 18.43
N GLN A 46 -18.09 2.91 17.55
CA GLN A 46 -19.51 2.59 17.63
C GLN A 46 -19.89 1.93 18.95
N GLN A 47 -19.07 0.98 19.45
CA GLN A 47 -19.34 0.28 20.71
C GLN A 47 -19.20 1.19 21.93
N LEU A 48 -18.28 2.16 21.87
CA LEU A 48 -18.03 3.13 22.93
C LEU A 48 -18.92 4.38 22.81
N GLN A 49 -19.75 4.48 21.77
CA GLN A 49 -20.57 5.66 21.46
C GLN A 49 -19.72 6.93 21.30
N LEU A 50 -18.50 6.76 20.79
CA LEU A 50 -17.56 7.84 20.49
C LEU A 50 -17.64 8.20 19.01
N ASP A 51 -17.37 9.47 18.71
CA ASP A 51 -17.19 9.89 17.32
C ASP A 51 -15.79 9.51 16.83
N LEU A 52 -15.69 9.09 15.58
CA LEU A 52 -14.42 8.69 15.00
C LEU A 52 -13.45 9.87 14.90
N PHE A 53 -13.93 11.10 14.63
CA PHE A 53 -13.05 12.25 14.53
C PHE A 53 -12.47 12.63 15.89
N THR A 54 -13.20 12.44 16.99
CA THR A 54 -12.65 12.61 18.35
C THR A 54 -11.43 11.72 18.59
N ILE A 55 -11.46 10.46 18.13
CA ILE A 55 -10.30 9.57 18.23
C ILE A 55 -9.16 10.04 17.34
N VAL A 56 -9.48 10.45 16.10
CA VAL A 56 -8.46 10.93 15.15
C VAL A 56 -7.75 12.19 15.68
N GLU A 57 -8.50 13.14 16.24
CA GLU A 57 -7.96 14.32 16.91
C GLU A 57 -7.11 13.93 18.12
N ALA A 58 -7.62 13.05 18.99
CA ALA A 58 -6.87 12.59 20.15
C ALA A 58 -5.55 11.89 19.79
N VAL A 59 -5.50 11.12 18.70
CA VAL A 59 -4.27 10.48 18.19
C VAL A 59 -3.33 11.50 17.54
N ALA A 60 -3.87 12.57 16.94
CA ALA A 60 -3.07 13.62 16.33
C ALA A 60 -2.44 14.56 17.37
N GLU A 61 -3.14 14.81 18.48
CA GLU A 61 -2.73 15.77 19.52
C GLU A 61 -1.90 15.14 20.65
N ASP A 62 -2.10 13.85 20.94
CA ASP A 62 -1.40 13.15 22.02
C ASP A 62 -0.45 12.07 21.48
N ASP A 63 0.84 12.35 21.59
CA ASP A 63 1.91 11.46 21.15
C ASP A 63 1.96 10.13 21.93
N ASP A 64 1.66 10.15 23.24
CA ASP A 64 1.67 8.93 24.07
C ASP A 64 0.54 8.00 23.63
N PHE A 65 -0.66 8.55 23.40
CA PHE A 65 -1.79 7.76 22.90
C PHE A 65 -1.56 7.24 21.48
N ARG A 66 -0.93 8.04 20.61
CA ARG A 66 -0.53 7.56 19.29
C ARG A 66 0.42 6.36 19.41
N MET A 67 1.43 6.45 20.28
CA MET A 67 2.35 5.34 20.53
C MET A 67 1.65 4.09 21.04
N GLU A 68 0.65 4.24 21.93
CA GLU A 68 -0.16 3.11 22.40
C GLU A 68 -0.98 2.47 21.27
N VAL A 69 -1.61 3.27 20.41
CA VAL A 69 -2.36 2.80 19.24
C VAL A 69 -1.44 2.08 18.25
N ASP A 70 -0.27 2.64 17.96
CA ASP A 70 0.73 2.02 17.08
C ASP A 70 1.21 0.68 17.64
N ALA A 71 1.49 0.62 18.94
CA ALA A 71 1.89 -0.63 19.61
C ALA A 71 0.80 -1.71 19.52
N VAL A 72 -0.48 -1.34 19.56
CA VAL A 72 -1.59 -2.27 19.33
C VAL A 72 -1.57 -2.80 17.90
N TYR A 73 -1.39 -1.94 16.89
CA TYR A 73 -1.30 -2.38 15.50
C TYR A 73 -0.10 -3.27 15.24
N ASP A 74 1.04 -2.96 15.85
CA ASP A 74 2.24 -3.80 15.80
C ASP A 74 1.93 -5.19 16.36
N ALA A 75 1.30 -5.29 17.53
CA ALA A 75 0.91 -6.57 18.12
C ALA A 75 -0.05 -7.36 17.22
N LEU A 76 -1.05 -6.71 16.63
CA LEU A 76 -1.99 -7.33 15.70
C LEU A 76 -1.28 -7.82 14.43
N SER A 77 -0.33 -7.05 13.89
CA SER A 77 0.45 -7.43 12.71
C SER A 77 1.28 -8.69 12.97
N GLN A 78 1.88 -8.80 14.17
CA GLN A 78 2.63 -9.99 14.56
C GLN A 78 1.72 -11.21 14.74
N ASN A 79 0.50 -11.02 15.25
CA ASN A 79 -0.49 -12.10 15.33
C ASN A 79 -0.88 -12.63 13.93
N VAL A 80 -1.08 -11.72 12.97
CA VAL A 80 -1.34 -12.10 11.57
C VAL A 80 -0.14 -12.83 10.99
N ALA A 81 1.08 -12.36 11.22
CA ALA A 81 2.29 -13.05 10.78
C ALA A 81 2.39 -14.47 11.38
N ALA A 82 2.15 -14.63 12.68
CA ALA A 82 2.15 -15.94 13.34
C ALA A 82 1.10 -16.87 12.73
N ARG A 83 -0.11 -16.37 12.47
CA ARG A 83 -1.18 -17.14 11.82
C ARG A 83 -0.82 -17.53 10.40
N LEU A 84 -0.24 -16.62 9.62
CA LEU A 84 0.23 -16.86 8.26
C LEU A 84 1.27 -17.98 8.23
N TYR A 85 2.24 -17.94 9.14
CA TYR A 85 3.23 -19.01 9.28
C TYR A 85 2.59 -20.36 9.59
N GLN A 86 1.66 -20.42 10.54
CA GLN A 86 0.97 -21.67 10.87
C GLN A 86 0.22 -22.25 9.67
N GLU A 87 -0.46 -21.41 8.89
CA GLU A 87 -1.16 -21.86 7.68
C GLU A 87 -0.19 -22.29 6.57
N ALA A 88 0.96 -21.63 6.46
CA ALA A 88 2.03 -22.08 5.58
C ALA A 88 2.54 -23.47 5.99
N MET A 89 2.77 -23.72 7.28
CA MET A 89 3.20 -25.03 7.81
C MET A 89 2.15 -26.13 7.63
N LYS A 90 0.86 -25.79 7.51
CA LYS A 90 -0.20 -26.74 7.17
C LYS A 90 -0.28 -27.07 5.68
N GLY A 91 0.58 -26.47 4.84
CA GLY A 91 0.65 -26.74 3.41
C GLY A 91 -0.21 -25.82 2.54
N SER A 92 -0.73 -24.70 3.06
CA SER A 92 -1.40 -23.70 2.21
C SER A 92 -0.39 -23.03 1.28
N VAL A 93 -0.49 -23.30 -0.03
CA VAL A 93 0.44 -22.76 -1.05
C VAL A 93 0.45 -21.23 -1.05
N THR A 94 -0.72 -20.61 -0.93
CA THR A 94 -0.83 -19.15 -0.85
C THR A 94 -0.13 -18.60 0.39
N ALA A 95 -0.30 -19.24 1.55
CA ALA A 95 0.35 -18.80 2.79
C ALA A 95 1.88 -19.01 2.75
N MET A 96 2.36 -20.15 2.23
CA MET A 96 3.79 -20.41 2.02
C MET A 96 4.41 -19.36 1.09
N THR A 97 3.74 -19.08 -0.04
CA THR A 97 4.21 -18.08 -1.01
C THR A 97 4.31 -16.70 -0.37
N GLN A 98 3.28 -16.25 0.35
CA GLN A 98 3.30 -14.94 1.01
C GLN A 98 4.34 -14.89 2.13
N TRP A 99 4.46 -15.94 2.94
CA TRP A 99 5.45 -16.01 4.01
C TRP A 99 6.88 -15.89 3.47
N LEU A 100 7.22 -16.67 2.44
CA LEU A 100 8.57 -16.71 1.87
C LEU A 100 8.93 -15.45 1.08
N LYS A 101 7.93 -14.75 0.47
CA LYS A 101 8.14 -13.44 -0.16
C LYS A 101 8.68 -12.39 0.81
N HIS A 102 8.19 -12.40 2.05
CA HIS A 102 8.59 -11.42 3.07
C HIS A 102 9.71 -11.92 3.99
N ARG A 103 9.97 -13.23 4.02
CA ARG A 103 11.01 -13.87 4.83
C ARG A 103 11.71 -14.98 4.04
N PRO A 104 12.50 -14.62 3.01
CA PRO A 104 13.28 -15.61 2.26
C PRO A 104 14.33 -16.25 3.18
N PRO A 105 14.58 -17.57 3.06
CA PRO A 105 15.73 -18.22 3.68
C PRO A 105 17.06 -17.51 3.37
N PRO A 106 18.07 -17.57 4.25
CA PRO A 106 19.35 -16.87 4.06
C PRO A 106 20.08 -17.24 2.76
N GLU A 107 19.97 -18.50 2.35
CA GLU A 107 20.54 -19.03 1.11
C GLU A 107 19.75 -18.65 -0.13
N TRP A 108 18.51 -18.18 0.04
CA TRP A 108 17.81 -17.47 -1.01
C TRP A 108 18.42 -16.08 -0.99
N SER A 109 19.55 -15.96 -1.69
CA SER A 109 20.16 -14.67 -1.96
C SER A 109 19.02 -13.74 -2.28
N SER A 110 18.80 -12.77 -1.40
CA SER A 110 18.08 -11.58 -1.78
C SER A 110 18.98 -10.96 -2.83
N THR A 111 18.86 -11.44 -4.07
CA THR A 111 18.74 -10.54 -5.18
C THR A 111 17.54 -9.70 -4.78
N VAL A 112 17.84 -8.67 -3.98
CA VAL A 112 16.97 -7.55 -3.82
C VAL A 112 16.77 -7.16 -5.27
N VAL A 113 15.59 -7.47 -5.78
CA VAL A 113 15.01 -6.74 -6.89
C VAL A 113 14.65 -5.38 -6.29
N GLU A 114 15.67 -4.66 -5.81
CA GLU A 114 15.66 -3.23 -5.58
C GLU A 114 15.92 -2.69 -6.97
N GLY A 115 14.81 -2.39 -7.63
CA GLY A 115 14.77 -2.34 -9.07
C GLY A 115 14.53 -3.74 -9.62
N LEU A 116 13.50 -3.85 -10.44
CA LEU A 116 13.74 -4.47 -11.73
C LEU A 116 15.16 -4.04 -12.13
N SER A 117 16.15 -4.93 -12.11
CA SER A 117 17.24 -4.81 -13.07
C SER A 117 16.52 -5.03 -14.39
N VAL A 118 15.82 -4.00 -14.85
CA VAL A 118 15.61 -3.73 -16.26
C VAL A 118 17.06 -3.71 -16.70
N SER A 119 17.53 -4.88 -17.14
CA SER A 119 18.87 -4.96 -17.68
C SER A 119 18.92 -3.90 -18.77
N SER A 120 20.06 -3.28 -19.05
CA SER A 120 20.09 -2.22 -20.08
C SER A 120 19.36 -2.65 -21.37
N TRP A 121 19.34 -3.96 -21.64
CA TRP A 121 18.58 -4.66 -22.67
C TRP A 121 17.05 -4.51 -22.59
N ASP A 122 16.43 -4.53 -21.41
CA ASP A 122 14.97 -4.46 -21.23
C ASP A 122 14.39 -3.04 -21.44
N LEU A 123 15.25 -2.01 -21.54
CA LEU A 123 14.87 -0.64 -21.92
C LEU A 123 15.15 -0.33 -23.39
N MET A 124 15.86 -1.20 -24.10
CA MET A 124 16.22 -1.00 -25.50
C MET A 124 15.01 -1.34 -26.37
N SER A 125 14.74 -0.49 -27.35
CA SER A 125 13.81 -0.83 -28.42
C SER A 125 14.31 -2.06 -29.19
N ASP A 126 13.39 -2.78 -29.83
CA ASP A 126 13.73 -3.95 -30.65
C ASP A 126 14.82 -3.64 -31.70
N GLU A 127 14.83 -2.42 -32.24
CA GLU A 127 15.85 -1.94 -33.18
C GLU A 127 17.24 -1.83 -32.53
N GLU A 128 17.31 -1.30 -31.31
CA GLU A 128 18.55 -1.16 -30.55
C GLU A 128 19.11 -2.53 -30.09
N LEU A 129 18.22 -3.48 -29.76
CA LEU A 129 18.58 -4.85 -29.46
C LEU A 129 19.19 -5.57 -30.67
N LEU A 130 18.59 -5.42 -31.85
CA LEU A 130 19.12 -5.98 -33.10
C LEU A 130 20.49 -5.38 -33.47
N ALA A 131 20.68 -4.07 -33.26
CA ALA A 131 21.96 -3.40 -33.50
C ALA A 131 23.06 -3.94 -32.58
N HIS A 132 22.76 -4.18 -31.31
CA HIS A 132 23.72 -4.77 -30.37
C HIS A 132 24.03 -6.24 -30.68
N ALA A 133 23.04 -7.05 -31.03
CA ALA A 133 23.26 -8.44 -31.40
C ALA A 133 24.16 -8.58 -32.65
N ARG A 134 24.01 -7.66 -33.62
CA ARG A 134 24.92 -7.54 -34.79
C ARG A 134 26.35 -7.17 -34.39
N LEU A 135 26.51 -6.26 -33.42
CA LEU A 135 27.82 -5.82 -32.93
C LEU A 135 28.58 -6.96 -32.21
N GLU A 136 27.85 -7.77 -31.44
CA GLU A 136 28.38 -8.93 -30.71
C GLU A 136 28.53 -10.19 -31.58
N LYS A 137 28.25 -10.09 -32.90
CA LYS A 137 28.31 -11.20 -33.87
C LYS A 137 27.44 -12.41 -33.47
N ILE A 138 26.33 -12.15 -32.80
CA ILE A 138 25.32 -13.16 -32.51
C ILE A 138 24.57 -13.42 -33.82
N GLU A 139 24.44 -14.68 -34.24
CA GLU A 139 23.67 -15.04 -35.44
C GLU A 139 22.19 -14.71 -35.21
N ILE A 140 21.69 -13.69 -35.91
CA ILE A 140 20.28 -13.30 -35.87
C ILE A 140 19.54 -14.02 -37.01
N PRO A 141 18.46 -14.76 -36.72
CA PRO A 141 17.62 -15.37 -37.75
C PRO A 141 17.06 -14.33 -38.74
N VAL A 142 17.11 -14.65 -40.04
CA VAL A 142 16.78 -13.75 -41.17
C VAL A 142 15.34 -13.20 -41.10
N GLU A 143 14.45 -13.88 -40.39
CA GLU A 143 13.05 -13.49 -40.19
C GLU A 143 12.88 -12.18 -39.40
N LEU A 144 13.92 -11.73 -38.69
CA LEU A 144 13.93 -10.49 -37.91
C LEU A 144 14.67 -9.33 -38.60
N GLU A 145 15.29 -9.57 -39.76
CA GLU A 145 16.09 -8.56 -40.47
C GLU A 145 15.25 -7.67 -41.41
N GLY A 146 14.03 -8.08 -41.73
CA GLY A 146 13.12 -7.37 -42.61
C GLY A 146 11.96 -6.74 -41.85
N GLY A 147 12.10 -5.46 -41.49
CA GLY A 147 10.91 -4.62 -41.39
C GLY A 147 10.38 -4.41 -42.80
N ASP A 148 9.47 -5.28 -43.26
CA ASP A 148 8.77 -5.05 -44.52
C ASP A 148 7.32 -5.54 -44.46
N ASP A 149 6.44 -4.60 -44.78
CA ASP A 149 5.05 -4.82 -45.16
C ASP A 149 4.98 -5.94 -46.21
N THR A 150 4.26 -7.01 -45.94
CA THR A 150 3.78 -7.89 -47.04
C THR A 150 2.27 -8.12 -46.91
N PRO A 151 1.47 -7.55 -47.83
CA PRO A 151 0.04 -7.81 -47.92
C PRO A 151 -0.24 -9.07 -48.76
N GLY A 152 -1.12 -9.94 -48.26
CA GLY A 152 -1.87 -10.91 -49.07
C GLY A 152 -1.14 -12.18 -49.52
N GLY A 153 -1.75 -13.33 -49.24
CA GLY A 153 -1.30 -14.63 -49.76
C GLY A 153 -2.14 -15.79 -49.24
N GLU A 154 -3.31 -15.97 -49.84
CA GLU A 154 -4.18 -17.15 -49.70
C GLU A 154 -3.49 -18.46 -50.11
N SER A 155 -4.08 -19.57 -49.63
CA SER A 155 -3.98 -20.97 -50.12
C SER A 155 -2.72 -21.75 -49.71
N ALA A 156 -2.77 -23.00 -49.25
CA ALA A 156 -3.86 -23.97 -49.10
C ALA A 156 -3.43 -25.12 -48.16
N SER A 157 -4.43 -25.67 -47.47
CA SER A 157 -4.72 -27.09 -47.20
C SER A 157 -3.57 -28.08 -46.92
N GLU A 158 -3.66 -28.79 -45.78
CA GLU A 158 -3.82 -30.26 -45.84
C GLU A 158 -4.43 -30.86 -44.56
N SER A 159 -5.40 -31.73 -44.83
CA SER A 159 -6.23 -32.64 -44.05
C SER A 159 -5.62 -33.32 -42.81
N ILE A 160 -6.47 -33.61 -41.81
CA ILE A 160 -6.61 -34.80 -40.92
C ILE A 160 -7.61 -34.30 -39.83
N SER A 161 -8.82 -34.83 -39.57
CA SER A 161 -9.55 -36.08 -39.80
C SER A 161 -11.03 -35.81 -40.02
#